data_AF-A0A7Y5JLS0-F1
#
_entry.id   AF-A0A7Y5JLS0-F1
#
_cell.length_a   1.000
_cell.length_b   1.000
_cell.length_c   1.000
_cell.angle_alpha   90.00
_cell.angle_beta   90.00
_cell.angle_gamma   90.00
#
_symmetry.space_group_name_H-M   'P 1'
#
loop_
_entity.id
_entity.type
_entity.pdbx_description
1 polymer ?
#
loop_
_entity_poly.entity_id
_entity_poly.type
_entity_poly.pdbx_seq_one_letter_code
_entity_poly.pdbx_strand_id
1 'polypeptide(L)'
;MEGLFKQYEEETNLKSYILLDVSNSMNYGSGSITKFQYASYLAAALSFLMIQQRDAVGLAEYDTELRTYLPPRSVHSYLNVILSQLEKTEPSAQTDIGKNLHRVAERISRRGLIIVLSDLMDEPEQILSGLRHF
;
A
#
# COMPACT_ATOMS: atom_id res chain seq x y z
N MET A 1 23.92 -8.61 -44.32
CA MET A 1 24.17 -8.03 -42.99
C MET A 1 22.79 -7.70 -42.44
N GLU A 2 22.14 -8.68 -41.81
CA GLU A 2 20.77 -8.52 -41.29
C GLU A 2 20.84 -7.69 -40.01
N GLY A 3 20.19 -6.52 -40.02
CA GLY A 3 20.13 -5.63 -38.88
C GLY A 3 19.26 -6.24 -37.79
N LEU A 4 19.85 -6.49 -36.62
CA LEU A 4 19.11 -6.76 -35.40
C LEU A 4 18.37 -5.46 -35.02
N PHE A 5 17.09 -5.35 -35.39
CA PHE A 5 16.18 -4.44 -34.73
C PHE A 5 15.93 -4.99 -33.33
N LYS A 6 16.81 -4.61 -32.39
CA LYS A 6 16.58 -4.83 -30.96
C LYS A 6 15.47 -3.86 -30.56
N GLN A 7 14.24 -4.30 -30.73
CA GLN A 7 13.04 -3.61 -30.29
C GLN A 7 13.13 -3.56 -28.76
N TYR A 8 13.63 -2.45 -28.22
CA TYR A 8 13.47 -2.11 -26.82
C TYR A 8 11.97 -1.87 -26.63
N GLU A 9 11.21 -2.90 -26.28
CA GLU A 9 9.99 -2.70 -25.52
C GLU A 9 10.42 -1.90 -24.28
N GLU A 10 9.93 -0.67 -24.16
CA GLU A 10 9.96 0.02 -22.88
C GLU A 10 9.14 -0.82 -21.90
N GLU A 11 9.79 -1.76 -21.22
CA GLU A 11 9.28 -2.33 -19.98
C GLU A 11 9.10 -1.15 -19.02
N THR A 12 7.90 -0.58 -19.00
CA THR A 12 7.54 0.43 -18.01
C THR A 12 7.40 -0.31 -16.69
N ASN A 13 8.51 -0.40 -15.94
CA ASN A 13 8.51 -0.97 -14.58
C ASN A 13 7.32 -0.38 -13.82
N LEU A 14 6.44 -1.24 -13.32
CA LEU A 14 5.23 -0.83 -12.65
C LEU A 14 5.61 -0.02 -11.40
N LYS A 15 4.89 1.06 -11.17
CA LYS A 15 4.96 1.80 -9.91
C LYS A 15 3.72 1.49 -9.11
N SER A 16 3.90 0.97 -7.91
CA SER A 16 2.83 0.52 -7.04
C SER A 16 2.87 1.24 -5.69
N TYR A 17 1.70 1.49 -5.13
CA TYR A 17 1.53 2.08 -3.81
C TYR A 17 0.60 1.17 -3.00
N ILE A 18 1.12 0.62 -1.91
CA ILE A 18 0.34 -0.14 -0.95
C ILE A 18 -0.17 0.82 0.10
N LEU A 19 -1.49 0.91 0.23
CA LEU A 19 -2.20 1.69 1.25
C LEU A 19 -2.67 0.72 2.30
N LEU A 20 -1.99 0.69 3.44
CA LEU A 20 -2.31 -0.16 4.57
C LEU A 20 -3.14 0.61 5.60
N ASP A 21 -4.37 0.15 5.80
CA ASP A 21 -5.24 0.64 6.86
C ASP A 21 -4.71 0.16 8.22
N VAL A 22 -4.45 1.12 9.10
CA VAL A 22 -3.97 0.91 10.48
C VAL A 22 -4.98 1.43 11.51
N SER A 23 -6.26 1.55 11.14
CA SER A 23 -7.33 1.92 12.05
C SER A 23 -7.65 0.83 13.08
N ASN A 24 -8.39 1.19 14.13
CA ASN A 24 -8.74 0.26 15.20
C ASN A 24 -9.55 -0.96 14.73
N SER A 25 -10.36 -0.86 13.67
CA SER A 25 -11.12 -2.01 13.17
C SER A 25 -10.22 -3.13 12.62
N MET A 26 -8.98 -2.80 12.27
CA MET A 26 -7.94 -3.74 11.83
C MET A 26 -7.32 -4.53 13.00
N ASN A 27 -7.51 -4.09 14.26
CA ASN A 27 -7.18 -4.91 15.45
C ASN A 27 -8.11 -6.11 15.62
N TYR A 28 -9.28 -6.12 14.97
CA TYR A 28 -10.18 -7.26 15.02
C TYR A 28 -9.56 -8.49 14.35
N GLY A 29 -9.84 -9.68 14.88
CA GLY A 29 -9.35 -10.94 14.32
C GLY A 29 -10.29 -12.09 14.64
N SER A 30 -10.29 -13.11 13.79
CA SER A 30 -10.93 -14.40 14.05
C SER A 30 -9.83 -15.45 14.22
N GLY A 31 -9.50 -15.81 15.47
CA GLY A 31 -8.43 -16.76 15.77
C GLY A 31 -7.14 -16.08 16.24
N SER A 32 -5.99 -16.54 15.73
CA SER A 32 -4.65 -16.15 16.22
C SER A 32 -4.04 -14.93 15.53
N ILE A 33 -4.64 -14.42 14.46
CA ILE A 33 -4.15 -13.26 13.72
C ILE A 33 -5.21 -12.17 13.60
N THR A 34 -4.80 -10.92 13.74
CA THR A 34 -5.63 -9.75 13.46
C THR A 34 -5.69 -9.47 11.96
N LYS A 35 -6.71 -8.71 11.51
CA LYS A 35 -6.78 -8.24 10.12
C LYS A 35 -5.55 -7.43 9.75
N PHE A 36 -5.04 -6.60 10.67
CA PHE A 36 -3.79 -5.86 10.48
C PHE A 36 -2.61 -6.79 10.23
N GLN A 37 -2.42 -7.83 11.06
CA GLN A 37 -1.32 -8.77 10.86
C GLN A 37 -1.41 -9.46 9.50
N TYR A 38 -2.61 -9.88 9.10
CA TYR A 38 -2.82 -10.47 7.78
C TYR A 38 -2.50 -9.48 6.64
N ALA A 39 -3.00 -8.24 6.74
CA ALA A 39 -2.73 -7.19 5.76
C ALA A 39 -1.25 -6.80 5.71
N SER A 40 -0.55 -6.78 6.85
CA SER A 40 0.89 -6.54 6.95
C SER A 40 1.69 -7.64 6.27
N TYR A 41 1.35 -8.92 6.48
CA TYR A 41 1.98 -10.04 5.77
C TYR A 41 1.73 -9.98 4.26
N LEU A 42 0.52 -9.61 3.84
CA LEU A 42 0.21 -9.42 2.43
C LEU A 42 1.00 -8.26 1.81
N ALA A 43 1.12 -7.13 2.52
CA ALA A 43 1.93 -5.99 2.10
C ALA A 43 3.40 -6.37 1.94
N ALA A 44 3.95 -7.12 2.90
CA ALA A 44 5.31 -7.65 2.84
C ALA A 44 5.52 -8.57 1.63
N ALA A 45 4.60 -9.52 1.40
CA ALA A 45 4.68 -10.46 0.28
C ALA A 45 4.59 -9.74 -1.08
N LEU A 46 3.65 -8.80 -1.24
CA LEU A 46 3.51 -8.00 -2.46
C LEU A 46 4.75 -7.14 -2.71
N SER A 47 5.27 -6.50 -1.67
CA SER A 47 6.50 -5.69 -1.77
C SER A 47 7.69 -6.53 -2.21
N PHE A 48 7.83 -7.74 -1.67
CA PHE A 48 8.85 -8.69 -2.10
C PHE A 48 8.71 -9.05 -3.58
N LEU A 49 7.50 -9.41 -4.03
CA LEU A 49 7.25 -9.79 -5.43
C LEU A 49 7.54 -8.65 -6.41
N MET A 50 7.11 -7.42 -6.08
CA MET A 50 7.35 -6.24 -6.91
C MET A 50 8.84 -5.92 -7.02
N ILE A 51 9.54 -5.87 -5.89
CA ILE A 51 10.99 -5.61 -5.88
C ILE A 51 11.74 -6.71 -6.63
N GLN A 52 11.33 -7.97 -6.51
CA GLN A 52 11.93 -9.09 -7.26
C GLN A 52 11.75 -8.92 -8.77
N GLN A 53 10.62 -8.37 -9.21
CA GLN A 53 10.33 -8.06 -10.61
C GLN A 53 10.89 -6.71 -11.08
N ARG A 54 11.64 -5.99 -10.23
CA ARG A 54 12.19 -4.64 -10.48
C ARG A 54 11.13 -3.53 -10.60
N ASP A 55 9.90 -3.82 -10.16
CA ASP A 55 8.85 -2.84 -9.99
C ASP A 55 9.11 -1.98 -8.75
N ALA A 56 8.72 -0.71 -8.82
CA ALA A 56 8.82 0.19 -7.68
C ALA A 56 7.60 0.04 -6.78
N VAL A 57 7.81 -0.23 -5.50
CA VAL A 57 6.73 -0.34 -4.50
C VAL A 57 6.92 0.68 -3.39
N GLY A 58 5.85 1.38 -3.02
CA GLY A 58 5.77 2.26 -1.87
C GLY A 58 4.75 1.75 -0.85
N LEU A 59 4.85 2.24 0.38
CA LEU A 59 3.94 1.92 1.48
C LEU A 59 3.39 3.23 2.07
N ALA A 60 2.08 3.31 2.23
CA ALA A 60 1.39 4.37 2.93
C ALA A 60 0.54 3.74 4.03
N GLU A 61 0.77 4.12 5.28
CA GLU A 61 -0.01 3.65 6.43
C GLU A 61 -0.97 4.77 6.82
N TYR A 62 -2.25 4.44 7.02
CA TYR A 62 -3.26 5.45 7.28
C TYR A 62 -4.37 4.97 8.22
N ASP A 63 -4.94 5.93 8.94
CA ASP A 63 -6.18 5.80 9.69
C ASP A 63 -7.13 6.96 9.28
N THR A 64 -7.47 7.88 10.17
CA THR A 64 -8.11 9.16 9.82
C THR A 64 -7.15 10.12 9.09
N GLU A 65 -5.85 9.86 9.17
CA GLU A 65 -4.80 10.61 8.48
C GLU A 65 -3.68 9.72 7.95
N LEU A 66 -2.82 10.28 7.10
CA LEU A 66 -1.61 9.60 6.63
C LEU A 66 -0.56 9.60 7.75
N ARG A 67 -0.25 8.42 8.30
CA ARG A 67 0.72 8.22 9.39
C ARG A 67 2.14 8.10 8.88
N THR A 68 2.32 7.26 7.88
CA THR A 68 3.63 6.98 7.27
C THR A 68 3.50 7.03 5.76
N TYR A 69 4.54 7.55 5.10
CA TYR A 69 4.68 7.46 3.65
C TYR A 69 6.11 7.11 3.25
N LEU A 70 6.25 5.92 2.66
CA LEU A 70 7.46 5.41 2.03
C LEU A 70 7.24 5.48 0.51
N PRO A 71 7.93 6.38 -0.22
CA PRO A 71 7.71 6.55 -1.65
C PRO A 71 8.16 5.31 -2.44
N PRO A 72 7.62 5.04 -3.64
CA PRO A 72 7.99 3.83 -4.37
C PRO A 72 9.47 3.78 -4.78
N ARG A 73 10.13 2.66 -4.50
CA ARG A 73 11.49 2.35 -4.97
C ARG A 73 11.58 0.87 -5.35
N SER A 74 12.49 0.54 -6.27
CA SER A 74 12.68 -0.83 -6.79
C SER A 74 13.99 -1.49 -6.32
N VAL A 75 14.76 -0.83 -5.44
CA VAL A 75 16.04 -1.37 -4.96
C VAL A 75 15.81 -2.45 -3.90
N HIS A 76 16.57 -3.55 -3.96
CA HIS A 76 16.41 -4.68 -3.04
C HIS A 76 16.51 -4.32 -1.55
N SER A 77 17.38 -3.38 -1.19
CA SER A 77 17.51 -2.91 0.20
C SER A 77 16.26 -2.21 0.72
N TYR A 78 15.39 -1.73 -0.17
CA TYR A 78 14.16 -1.06 0.21
C TYR A 78 13.12 -2.02 0.80
N LEU A 79 13.19 -3.31 0.45
CA LEU A 79 12.33 -4.32 1.06
C LEU A 79 12.51 -4.31 2.58
N ASN A 80 13.75 -4.30 3.07
CA ASN A 80 14.02 -4.29 4.51
C ASN A 80 13.46 -3.03 5.19
N VAL A 81 13.47 -1.88 4.50
CA VAL A 81 12.86 -0.64 5.03
C VAL A 81 11.35 -0.82 5.20
N ILE A 82 10.68 -1.40 4.21
CA ILE A 82 9.23 -1.70 4.27
C ILE A 82 8.95 -2.73 5.37
N LEU A 83 9.71 -3.82 5.44
CA LEU A 83 9.52 -4.88 6.45
C LEU A 83 9.71 -4.35 7.88
N SER A 84 10.77 -3.57 8.13
CA SER A 84 10.99 -2.95 9.44
C SER A 84 9.92 -1.90 9.78
N GLN A 85 9.34 -1.23 8.78
CA GLN A 85 8.21 -0.36 9.00
C GLN A 85 6.97 -1.17 9.41
N LEU A 86 6.64 -2.22 8.67
CA LEU A 86 5.49 -3.09 8.96
C LEU A 86 5.59 -3.78 10.32
N GLU A 87 6.78 -4.16 10.75
CA GLU A 87 7.04 -4.78 12.05
C GLU A 87 6.81 -3.83 13.24
N LYS A 88 7.19 -2.56 13.10
CA LYS A 88 7.03 -1.56 14.18
C LYS A 88 5.64 -0.92 14.23
N THR A 89 4.82 -1.10 13.20
CA THR A 89 3.53 -0.44 13.08
C THR A 89 2.50 -1.14 13.97
N GLU A 90 1.82 -0.35 14.80
CA GLU A 90 0.71 -0.78 15.62
C GLU A 90 -0.57 -0.07 15.16
N PRO A 91 -1.70 -0.78 15.00
CA PRO A 91 -2.96 -0.12 14.65
C PRO A 91 -3.44 0.82 15.76
N SER A 92 -4.13 1.88 15.35
CA SER A 92 -4.72 2.89 16.24
C SER A 92 -5.60 2.24 17.31
N ALA A 93 -5.49 2.74 18.55
CA ALA A 93 -6.34 2.36 19.67
C ALA A 93 -7.63 3.19 19.78
N GLN A 94 -7.78 4.24 18.96
CA GLN A 94 -8.93 5.15 19.03
C GLN A 94 -10.12 4.64 18.21
N THR A 95 -11.33 4.88 18.70
CA THR A 95 -12.58 4.53 18.00
C THR A 95 -12.78 5.51 16.84
N ASP A 96 -12.33 5.15 15.65
CA ASP A 96 -12.36 6.05 14.49
C ASP A 96 -13.79 6.29 14.00
N ILE A 97 -14.24 7.56 14.07
CA ILE A 97 -15.58 8.03 13.66
C ILE A 97 -15.64 8.42 12.16
N GLY A 98 -14.64 8.02 11.36
CA GLY A 98 -14.73 8.07 9.90
C GLY A 98 -13.37 8.04 9.25
N LYS A 99 -13.03 6.92 8.60
CA LYS A 99 -11.75 6.81 7.88
C LYS A 99 -11.84 7.67 6.62
N ASN A 100 -11.05 8.74 6.54
CA ASN A 100 -11.12 9.66 5.42
C ASN A 100 -10.10 9.28 4.33
N LEU A 101 -10.43 8.25 3.55
CA LEU A 101 -9.61 7.78 2.43
C LEU A 101 -9.33 8.90 1.42
N HIS A 102 -10.25 9.86 1.28
CA HIS A 102 -10.08 11.04 0.42
C HIS A 102 -8.86 11.90 0.82
N ARG A 103 -8.66 12.18 2.12
CA ARG A 103 -7.48 12.95 2.60
C ARG A 103 -6.16 12.25 2.32
N VAL A 104 -6.16 10.92 2.36
CA VAL A 104 -4.99 10.10 2.04
C VAL A 104 -4.73 10.14 0.54
N ALA A 105 -5.77 10.05 -0.27
CA ALA A 105 -5.70 10.10 -1.74
C ALA A 105 -5.07 11.39 -2.26
N GLU A 106 -5.36 12.53 -1.63
CA GLU A 106 -4.74 13.82 -2.01
C GLU A 106 -3.23 13.88 -1.82
N ARG A 107 -2.67 13.04 -0.93
CA ARG A 107 -1.24 13.06 -0.59
C ARG A 107 -0.41 12.02 -1.35
N ILE A 108 -1.05 11.08 -2.04
CA ILE A 108 -0.39 9.99 -2.76
C ILE A 108 -0.40 10.27 -4.27
N SER A 109 0.72 9.99 -4.95
CA SER A 109 0.85 10.18 -6.39
C SER A 109 -0.01 9.20 -7.19
N ARG A 110 -0.76 9.73 -8.17
CA ARG A 110 -1.76 9.04 -8.99
C ARG A 110 -1.23 8.18 -10.14
N ARG A 111 0.07 8.27 -10.46
CA ARG A 111 0.64 7.54 -11.59
C ARG A 111 1.19 6.19 -11.11
N GLY A 112 0.34 5.17 -11.07
CA GLY A 112 0.72 3.81 -10.70
C GLY A 112 -0.46 2.91 -10.31
N LEU A 113 -0.15 1.67 -9.93
CA LEU A 113 -1.09 0.73 -9.32
C LEU A 113 -1.29 1.10 -7.84
N ILE A 114 -2.54 1.30 -7.43
CA ILE A 114 -2.91 1.50 -6.03
C ILE A 114 -3.46 0.19 -5.48
N ILE A 115 -2.89 -0.29 -4.38
CA ILE A 115 -3.33 -1.49 -3.67
C ILE A 115 -3.81 -1.07 -2.29
N VAL A 116 -5.12 -1.18 -2.04
CA VAL A 116 -5.71 -0.83 -0.73
C VAL A 116 -5.91 -2.10 0.09
N LEU A 117 -5.32 -2.13 1.28
CA LEU A 117 -5.44 -3.21 2.25
C LEU A 117 -6.22 -2.68 3.47
N SER A 118 -7.52 -2.93 3.49
CA SER A 118 -8.46 -2.43 4.50
C SER A 118 -9.64 -3.39 4.63
N ASP A 119 -10.32 -3.35 5.77
CA ASP A 119 -11.62 -3.99 5.94
C ASP A 119 -12.79 -3.16 5.39
N LEU A 120 -12.51 -1.93 4.91
CA LEU A 120 -13.46 -1.04 4.23
C LEU A 120 -14.76 -0.83 5.03
N MET A 121 -14.65 -0.80 6.36
CA MET A 121 -15.76 -0.62 7.30
C MET A 121 -16.25 0.85 7.36
N ASP A 122 -16.60 1.43 6.21
CA ASP A 122 -17.17 2.78 6.07
C ASP A 122 -18.31 2.78 5.04
N GLU A 123 -18.98 3.93 4.89
CA GLU A 123 -20.02 4.11 3.87
C GLU A 123 -19.44 3.89 2.45
N PRO A 124 -20.03 2.99 1.63
CA PRO A 124 -19.54 2.70 0.28
C PRO A 124 -19.36 3.94 -0.60
N GLU A 125 -20.26 4.92 -0.50
CA GLU A 125 -20.20 6.17 -1.25
C GLU A 125 -18.95 7.00 -0.89
N GLN A 126 -18.58 7.05 0.39
CA GLN A 126 -17.40 7.77 0.85
C GLN A 126 -16.11 7.06 0.39
N ILE A 127 -16.09 5.73 0.46
CA ILE A 127 -14.98 4.92 -0.06
C ILE A 127 -14.81 5.14 -1.55
N LEU A 128 -15.87 5.01 -2.34
CA LEU A 128 -15.85 5.21 -3.78
C LEU A 128 -15.44 6.63 -4.16
N SER A 129 -15.92 7.64 -3.41
CA SER A 129 -15.50 9.02 -3.59
C SER A 129 -14.00 9.16 -3.36
N GLY A 130 -13.47 8.65 -2.24
CA GLY A 130 -12.03 8.66 -1.94
C GLY A 130 -11.19 7.97 -3.01
N LEU A 131 -11.65 6.80 -3.50
CA LEU A 131 -10.97 6.05 -4.55
C LEU A 131 -10.90 6.80 -5.89
N ARG A 132 -11.90 7.63 -6.22
CA ARG A 132 -11.88 8.49 -7.43
C ARG A 132 -10.81 9.59 -7.38
N HIS A 133 -10.20 9.85 -6.22
CA HIS A 133 -9.10 10.80 -6.09
C HIS A 133 -7.72 10.18 -6.31
N PHE A 134 -7.62 8.89 -6.63
CA PHE A 134 -6.37 8.27 -7.05
C PHE A 134 -6.19 8.30 -8.57
#